data_AF-Q0I930-F1
#
_entry.id   AF-Q0I930-F1
#
_cell.length_a   1.000
_cell.length_b   1.000
_cell.length_c   1.000
_cell.angle_alpha   90.00
_cell.angle_beta   90.00
_cell.angle_gamma   90.00
#
_symmetry.space_group_name_H-M   'P 1'
#
loop_
_entity.id
_entity.type
_entity.pdbx_description
1 polymer ?
#
loop_
_entity_poly.entity_id
_entity_poly.type
_entity_poly.pdbx_seq_one_letter_code
_entity_poly.pdbx_strand_id
1 'polypeptide(L)' 'MTTLHYRGQAYVTREPSSVKACVELTYRHEHYNTCRELVRAEMQEHPSLTYRGVAYSR' A
#
# COMPACT_ATOMS: atom_id res chain seq x y z
N MET A 1 29.98 5.43 -3.13
CA MET A 1 28.60 5.32 -3.64
C MET A 1 28.65 4.57 -4.96
N THR A 2 28.35 3.27 -4.97
CA THR A 2 28.44 2.42 -6.17
C THR A 2 27.07 2.37 -6.86
N THR A 3 26.98 2.86 -8.09
CA THR A 3 25.75 2.85 -8.89
C THR A 3 25.50 1.44 -9.44
N LEU A 4 24.37 0.83 -9.06
CA LEU A 4 23.95 -0.47 -9.58
C LEU A 4 23.43 -0.30 -11.01
N HIS A 5 23.90 -1.12 -11.95
CA HIS A 5 23.48 -1.10 -13.35
C HIS A 5 22.89 -2.45 -13.76
N TYR A 6 21.80 -2.44 -14.52
CA TYR A 6 21.23 -3.62 -15.18
C TYR A 6 21.07 -3.35 -16.67
N ARG A 7 21.71 -4.20 -17.50
CA ARG A 7 21.69 -4.08 -18.97
C ARG A 7 22.06 -2.68 -19.49
N GLY A 8 23.04 -2.04 -18.85
CA GLY A 8 23.51 -0.71 -19.23
C GLY A 8 22.62 0.44 -18.75
N GLN A 9 21.53 0.18 -18.03
CA GLN A 9 20.73 1.21 -17.38
C GLN A 9 21.03 1.26 -15.88
N ALA A 10 21.24 2.45 -15.34
CA ALA A 10 21.38 2.66 -13.91
C ALA A 10 20.04 2.39 -13.22
N TYR A 11 20.05 1.64 -12.12
CA TYR A 11 18.88 1.55 -11.27
C TYR A 11 18.62 2.91 -10.65
N VAL A 12 17.54 3.54 -11.08
CA VAL A 12 17.03 4.76 -10.47
C VAL A 12 16.12 4.34 -9.33
N THR A 13 16.39 4.84 -8.12
CA THR A 13 15.43 4.74 -7.01
C THR A 13 14.16 5.44 -7.48
N ARG A 14 13.02 4.72 -7.51
CA ARG A 14 11.73 5.35 -7.80
C ARG A 14 11.53 6.46 -6.78
N GLU A 15 11.27 7.67 -7.28
CA GLU A 15 10.77 8.80 -6.49
C GLU A 15 9.67 8.31 -5.54
N PRO A 16 9.63 8.78 -4.29
CA PRO A 16 8.55 8.44 -3.37
C PRO A 16 7.24 8.76 -4.07
N SER A 17 6.42 7.72 -4.27
CA SER A 17 5.23 7.82 -5.11
C SER A 17 4.38 8.99 -4.61
N SER A 18 4.10 9.95 -5.51
CA SER A 18 3.11 10.99 -5.26
C SER A 18 1.87 10.33 -4.69
N VAL A 19 1.39 10.80 -3.53
CA VAL A 19 0.20 10.28 -2.86
C VAL A 19 -0.90 10.17 -3.91
N LYS A 20 -1.22 8.94 -4.31
CA LYS A 20 -2.27 8.72 -5.31
C LYS A 20 -3.56 9.21 -4.69
N ALA A 21 -4.29 10.05 -5.42
CA ALA A 21 -5.64 10.40 -5.02
C ALA A 21 -6.45 9.10 -4.91
N CYS A 22 -6.81 8.72 -3.70
CA CYS A 22 -7.71 7.60 -3.46
C CYS A 22 -9.07 7.99 -4.03
N VAL A 23 -9.40 7.48 -5.22
CA VAL A 23 -10.73 7.65 -5.81
C VAL A 23 -11.65 6.61 -5.19
N GLU A 24 -12.78 7.07 -4.64
CA GLU A 24 -13.81 6.18 -4.14
C GLU A 24 -14.55 5.54 -5.32
N LEU A 25 -14.50 4.21 -5.41
CA LEU A 25 -15.27 3.45 -6.40
C LEU A 25 -16.74 3.47 -5.96
N THR A 26 -17.58 4.21 -6.68
CA THR A 26 -19.02 4.35 -6.39
C THR A 26 -19.87 3.23 -6.99
N TYR A 27 -19.31 2.44 -7.91
CA TYR A 27 -20.00 1.27 -8.46
C TYR A 27 -20.22 0.26 -7.34
N ARG A 28 -21.49 -0.06 -7.03
CA ARG A 28 -21.88 -0.96 -5.93
C ARG A 28 -21.37 -0.51 -4.55
N HIS A 29 -21.52 0.79 -4.25
CA HIS A 29 -21.16 1.38 -2.97
C HIS A 29 -21.58 0.53 -1.75
N GLU A 30 -22.82 0.05 -1.72
CA GLU A 30 -23.35 -0.85 -0.68
C GLU A 30 -22.54 -2.15 -0.51
N HIS A 31 -22.07 -2.75 -1.61
CA HIS A 31 -21.33 -4.01 -1.58
C HIS A 31 -19.86 -3.82 -1.12
N TYR A 32 -19.27 -2.66 -1.36
CA TYR A 32 -17.91 -2.36 -0.90
C TYR A 32 -17.87 -1.88 0.56
N ASN A 33 -18.98 -1.34 1.09
CA ASN A 33 -19.05 -0.86 2.47
C ASN A 33 -19.05 -2.00 3.51
N THR A 34 -19.69 -3.14 3.22
CA THR A 34 -19.71 -4.29 4.15
C THR A 34 -18.31 -4.85 4.43
N CYS A 35 -17.45 -4.93 3.41
CA CYS A 35 -16.05 -5.35 3.58
C CYS A 35 -15.22 -4.29 4.32
N ARG A 36 -15.56 -3.01 4.19
CA ARG A 36 -14.77 -1.90 4.75
C ARG A 36 -14.92 -1.77 6.27
N GLU A 37 -16.08 -2.14 6.81
CA GLU A 37 -16.30 -2.20 8.26
C GLU A 37 -15.56 -3.39 8.91
N LEU A 38 -15.62 -4.56 8.28
CA LEU A 38 -14.88 -5.76 8.72
C LEU A 38 -13.37 -5.50 8.76
N VAL A 39 -12.83 -4.89 7.70
CA VAL A 39 -11.40 -4.53 7.63
C VAL A 39 -11.03 -3.47 8.68
N ARG A 40 -11.91 -2.51 8.97
CA ARG A 40 -11.65 -1.53 10.05
C ARG A 40 -11.60 -2.17 11.42
N ALA A 41 -12.52 -3.10 11.71
CA ALA A 41 -12.53 -3.85 12.96
C ALA A 41 -11.25 -4.69 13.09
N GLU A 42 -10.86 -5.42 12.04
CA GLU A 42 -9.63 -6.20 12.00
C GLU A 42 -8.37 -5.33 12.17
N MET A 43 -8.32 -4.14 11.55
CA MET A 43 -7.22 -3.19 11.71
C MET A 43 -7.16 -2.57 13.12
N GLN A 44 -8.28 -2.47 13.84
CA GLN A 44 -8.27 -2.02 15.24
C GLN A 44 -7.69 -3.10 16.17
N GLU A 45 -8.06 -4.35 15.95
CA GLU A 45 -7.53 -5.51 16.69
C GLU A 45 -6.06 -5.79 16.37
N HIS A 46 -5.64 -5.53 15.13
CA HIS A 46 -4.29 -5.77 14.65
C HIS A 46 -3.68 -4.50 14.04
N PRO A 47 -3.16 -3.58 14.88
CA PRO A 47 -2.65 -2.27 14.44
C PRO A 47 -1.34 -2.34 13.65
N SER A 48 -0.71 -3.51 13.58
CA SER A 48 0.54 -3.74 12.86
C SER A 48 0.46 -4.99 12.00
N LEU A 49 0.72 -4.84 10.71
CA LEU A 49 0.80 -5.93 9.74
C LEU A 49 2.26 -6.25 9.43
N THR A 50 2.69 -7.48 9.68
CA THR A 50 4.02 -7.94 9.27
C THR A 50 3.91 -8.72 7.96
N TYR A 51 4.46 -8.17 6.88
CA TYR A 51 4.45 -8.82 5.57
C TYR A 51 5.85 -8.85 4.97
N ARG A 52 6.32 -10.04 4.58
CA ARG A 52 7.67 -10.26 4.03
C ARG A 52 8.80 -9.69 4.91
N GLY A 53 8.64 -9.78 6.22
CA GLY A 53 9.61 -9.26 7.19
C GLY A 53 9.61 -7.73 7.36
N VAL A 54 8.69 -7.02 6.69
CA VAL A 54 8.47 -5.58 6.87
C VAL A 54 7.23 -5.39 7.73
N ALA A 55 7.37 -4.60 8.80
CA ALA A 55 6.26 -4.21 9.66
C ALA A 55 5.65 -2.91 9.14
N TYR A 56 4.35 -2.96 8.87
CA TYR A 56 3.54 -1.81 8.49
C TYR A 56 2.63 -1.50 9.67
N SER A 57 2.87 -0.37 10.34
CA SER A 57 1.94 0.20 11.30
C SER A 57 1.09 1.25 10.62
N ARG A 58 -0.16 1.41 11.08
CA ARG A 58 -0.99 2.54 10.70
C ARG A 58 -0.59 3.81 11.44
#